data_AF-A0A3D5KLW0-F1
#
_entry.id   AF-A0A3D5KLW0-F1
#
_cell.length_a   1.000
_cell.length_b   1.000
_cell.length_c   1.000
_cell.angle_alpha   90.00
_cell.angle_beta   90.00
_cell.angle_gamma   90.00
#
_symmetry.space_group_name_H-M   'P 1'
#
loop_
_entity.id
_entity.type
_entity.pdbx_description
1 polymer ?
#
loop_
_entity_poly.entity_id
_entity_poly.type
_entity_poly.pdbx_seq_one_letter_code
_entity_poly.pdbx_strand_id
1 'polypeptide(L)' 'YEPFLIQEGYIKRTSRGREATEIAYKHLKIPRPKTQGLFD' A
#
# COMPACT_ATOMS: atom_id res chain seq x y z
N TYR A 1 14.32 -9.05 -5.30
CA TYR A 1 14.82 -8.77 -3.94
C TYR A 1 14.30 -7.38 -3.59
N GLU A 2 13.30 -7.29 -2.71
CA GLU A 2 12.67 -6.02 -2.30
C GLU A 2 12.63 -5.90 -0.77
N PRO A 3 13.77 -6.10 -0.07
CA PRO A 3 13.77 -6.02 1.39
C PRO A 3 13.46 -4.60 1.86
N PHE A 4 13.97 -3.55 1.19
CA PHE A 4 13.91 -2.19 1.71
C PHE A 4 12.48 -1.67 1.89
N LEU A 5 11.63 -1.69 0.86
CA LEU A 5 10.27 -1.16 0.97
C LEU A 5 9.38 -1.99 1.90
N ILE A 6 9.66 -3.28 2.06
CA ILE A 6 8.94 -4.15 2.99
C ILE A 6 9.44 -3.93 4.43
N GLN A 7 10.75 -3.77 4.61
CA GLN A 7 11.41 -3.53 5.89
C GLN A 7 11.08 -2.16 6.47
N GLU A 8 11.06 -1.12 5.63
CA GLU A 8 10.62 0.23 5.99
C GLU A 8 9.09 0.32 6.18
N GLY A 9 8.35 -0.75 5.87
CA GLY A 9 6.91 -0.81 6.07
C GLY A 9 6.10 -0.04 5.02
N TYR A 10 6.68 0.31 3.87
CA TYR A 10 5.98 0.94 2.74
C TYR A 10 5.11 -0.05 1.94
N ILE A 11 5.53 -1.32 1.87
CA ILE A 11 4.82 -2.39 1.16
C ILE A 11 4.58 -3.57 2.10
N LYS A 12 3.35 -4.11 2.09
CA LYS A 12 3.00 -5.36 2.78
C LYS A 12 2.62 -6.45 1.78
N ARG A 13 2.78 -7.71 2.19
CA ARG A 13 2.31 -8.87 1.43
C ARG A 13 0.90 -9.24 1.86
N THR A 14 0.05 -9.55 0.90
CA THR A 14 -1.32 -10.02 1.10
C THR A 14 -1.58 -11.25 0.23
N SER A 15 -2.67 -11.97 0.47
CA SER A 15 -3.11 -13.09 -0.36
C SER A 15 -3.40 -12.70 -1.81
N ARG A 16 -3.66 -11.41 -2.08
CA ARG A 16 -3.94 -10.87 -3.43
C ARG A 16 -2.72 -10.22 -4.09
N GLY A 17 -1.55 -10.29 -3.45
CA GLY A 17 -0.32 -9.66 -3.94
C GLY A 17 0.23 -8.60 -2.99
N ARG A 18 1.00 -7.66 -3.52
CA ARG A 18 1.62 -6.57 -2.74
C ARG A 18 0.68 -5.39 -2.62
N GLU A 19 0.62 -4.80 -1.43
CA GLU A 19 -0.22 -3.63 -1.16
C GLU A 19 0.63 -2.52 -0.53
N ALA A 20 0.44 -1.29 -0.99
CA ALA A 20 1.05 -0.11 -0.38
C ALA A 20 0.40 0.19 0.97
N THR A 21 1.21 0.52 1.98
CA THR A 21 0.72 0.87 3.31
C THR A 21 0.37 2.36 3.39
N GLU A 22 -0.31 2.76 4.46
CA GLU A 22 -0.61 4.16 4.74
C GLU A 22 0.64 5.04 4.80
N ILE A 23 1.75 4.49 5.27
CA ILE A 23 3.04 5.18 5.35
C ILE A 23 3.51 5.55 3.95
N ALA A 24 3.33 4.67 2.95
CA ALA A 24 3.68 4.95 1.56
C ALA A 24 2.84 6.09 0.98
N TYR A 25 1.52 6.06 1.19
CA TYR A 25 0.65 7.13 0.71
C TYR A 25 0.99 8.48 1.35
N LYS A 26 1.26 8.51 2.66
CA LYS A 26 1.68 9.71 3.39
C LYS A 26 3.03 10.25 2.90
N HIS A 27 4.01 9.37 2.71
CA HIS A 27 5.35 9.74 2.26
C HIS A 27 5.33 10.33 0.85
N LEU A 28 4.56 9.71 -0.05
CA LEU A 28 4.40 10.16 -1.42
C LEU A 28 3.43 11.34 -1.58
N LYS A 29 2.78 11.77 -0.49
CA LYS A 29 1.77 12.85 -0.47
C LYS A 29 0.64 12.64 -1.48
N ILE A 30 0.27 11.39 -1.72
CA ILE A 30 -0.82 11.00 -2.62
C ILE A 30 -2.05 10.58 -1.82
N PRO A 31 -3.27 10.93 -2.30
CA PRO A 31 -4.49 10.46 -1.66
C PRO A 31 -4.57 8.94 -1.78
N ARG A 32 -4.91 8.27 -0.68
CA ARG A 32 -5.19 6.83 -0.70
C ARG A 32 -6.43 6.61 -1.57
N PRO A 33 -6.43 5.62 -2.49
CA PRO A 33 -7.63 5.29 -3.25
C PRO A 33 -8.74 4.96 -2.24
N LYS A 34 -9.84 5.71 -2.29
CA LYS A 34 -11.05 5.33 -1.57
C LYS A 34 -11.46 4.00 -2.18
N THR A 35 -11.51 2.95 -1.37
CA THR A 35 -12.14 1.69 -1.77
C THR A 35 -13.63 1.98 -1.86
N GLN A 36 -14.04 2.64 -2.94
CA GLN A 36 -15.42 2.67 -3.36
C GLN A 36 -15.72 1.22 -3.71
N GLY A 37 -16.63 0.59 -2.97
CA GLY A 37 -17.07 -0.75 -3.31
C GLY A 37 -17.42 -0.74 -4.79
N LEU A 38 -16.78 -1.59 -5.59
CA LEU A 38 -17.15 -1.77 -7.00
C LEU A 38 -18.57 -2.36 -7.14
N PHE A 39 -19.24 -2.60 -6.01
CA PHE A 39 -20.54 -3.24 -5.86
C PHE A 39 -21.49 -2.44 -4.93
N ASP A 40 -21.30 -1.12 -4.80
CA ASP A 40 -22.36 -0.21 -4.31
C ASP A 40 -23.17 0.35 -5.50
#